data_AF-A0A943KBV4-F1
#
_entry.id   AF-A0A943KBV4-F1
#
_cell.length_a   1.000
_cell.length_b   1.000
_cell.length_c   1.000
_cell.angle_alpha   90.00
_cell.angle_beta   90.00
_cell.angle_gamma   90.00
#
_symmetry.space_group_name_H-M   'P 1'
#
loop_
_entity.id
_entity.type
_entity.pdbx_description
1 polymer ?
#
loop_
_entity_poly.entity_id
_entity_poly.type
_entity_poly.pdbx_seq_one_letter_code
_entity_poly.pdbx_strand_id
1 'polypeptide(L)'
;MKGKLKTVFVSLSMAFLFLLACAFPMLGGFNAAAAENDEPTSGHLYYFSDSAESAARCRKFVSDGLINTYTLYYYATGTFADTFRKNFTEGDYSGISNSYVIFEMTSTGFPTETDDGSTTLFTDVLENFFSYLKTNGCKIMFISATDEAHYIHYNDFLDYVDIHVKTDIFFKFITSVLYHATQDCENGGLLWGTTFFLDAGLIDYENLPPLSQSVFGYYFIPYLAGMYQDELNGEPVSLSDFIARKDIKLFCNTTGANYLDLIYRDHYSRTTNTSDLYDAASNAFYCGAGTNWKGEAYTENWLYEMCEMQGMLDNYFPVYFYGSNAYPTEIVPANFCTAGQIDLTAIYTDFISGEDMTPYNNTSGRCVITHSPTQANEESWLINILDYDLDYEWNFFIERIQVIKQTDEPPLNFILDI
;
A
#
# COMPACT_ATOMS: atom_id res chain seq x y z
N MET A 1 31.73 -37.24 -26.92
CA MET A 1 31.01 -36.12 -27.56
C MET A 1 29.48 -36.27 -27.62
N LYS A 2 28.89 -37.48 -27.73
CA LYS A 2 27.42 -37.65 -27.88
C LYS A 2 26.55 -37.27 -26.65
N GLY A 3 27.10 -37.31 -25.43
CA GLY A 3 26.35 -36.98 -24.21
C GLY A 3 26.15 -35.47 -23.98
N LYS A 4 27.22 -34.67 -24.17
CA LYS A 4 27.17 -33.21 -23.95
C LYS A 4 26.23 -32.49 -24.94
N LEU A 5 26.10 -33.00 -26.16
CA LEU A 5 25.20 -32.41 -27.17
C LEU A 5 23.71 -32.59 -26.81
N LYS A 6 23.35 -33.72 -26.18
CA LYS A 6 21.97 -33.97 -25.69
C LYS A 6 21.60 -33.03 -24.55
N THR A 7 22.50 -32.83 -23.59
CA THR A 7 22.25 -31.93 -22.44
C THR A 7 22.07 -30.49 -22.88
N VAL A 8 22.89 -30.02 -23.83
CA VAL A 8 22.76 -28.66 -24.39
C VAL A 8 21.44 -28.51 -25.15
N PHE A 9 21.02 -29.51 -25.92
CA PHE A 9 19.74 -29.45 -26.65
C PHE A 9 18.54 -29.41 -25.71
N VAL A 10 18.55 -30.22 -24.64
CA VAL A 10 17.46 -30.25 -23.64
C VAL A 10 17.40 -28.91 -22.89
N SER A 11 18.54 -28.36 -22.46
CA SER A 11 18.58 -27.06 -21.80
C SER A 11 18.15 -25.91 -22.73
N LEU A 12 18.51 -25.95 -24.02
CA LEU A 12 18.05 -24.95 -24.99
C LEU A 12 16.54 -25.07 -25.22
N SER A 13 16.00 -26.29 -25.33
CA SER A 13 14.56 -26.51 -25.48
C SER A 13 13.78 -26.07 -24.25
N MET A 14 14.30 -26.30 -23.04
CA MET A 14 13.67 -25.82 -21.80
C MET A 14 13.73 -24.31 -21.70
N ALA A 15 14.89 -23.69 -22.00
CA ALA A 15 15.03 -22.24 -22.05
C ALA A 15 14.09 -21.61 -23.10
N PHE A 16 13.91 -22.26 -24.25
CA PHE A 16 13.00 -21.81 -25.31
C PHE A 16 11.52 -21.99 -24.91
N LEU A 17 11.18 -23.04 -24.15
CA LEU A 17 9.84 -23.24 -23.57
C LEU A 17 9.55 -22.21 -22.47
N PHE A 18 10.52 -21.87 -21.63
CA PHE A 18 10.41 -20.77 -20.67
C PHE A 18 10.31 -19.42 -21.38
N LEU A 19 11.11 -19.18 -22.43
CA LEU A 19 10.99 -17.97 -23.26
C LEU A 19 9.65 -17.89 -23.97
N LEU A 20 9.12 -19.00 -24.48
CA LEU A 20 7.77 -19.06 -25.09
C LEU A 20 6.68 -18.82 -24.03
N ALA A 21 6.82 -19.35 -22.82
CA ALA A 21 5.90 -19.07 -21.71
C ALA A 21 5.96 -17.61 -21.24
N CYS A 22 7.11 -16.95 -21.35
CA CYS A 22 7.30 -15.53 -21.04
C CYS A 22 6.96 -14.58 -22.22
N ALA A 23 6.94 -15.08 -23.46
CA ALA A 23 6.81 -14.27 -24.68
C ALA A 23 5.45 -14.37 -25.39
N PHE A 24 4.47 -15.09 -24.83
CA PHE A 24 3.08 -14.85 -25.22
C PHE A 24 2.62 -13.56 -24.52
N PRO A 25 2.34 -12.47 -25.25
CA PRO A 25 1.46 -11.46 -24.71
C PRO A 25 0.14 -12.18 -24.44
N MET A 26 -0.33 -12.13 -23.19
CA MET A 26 -1.69 -12.49 -22.80
C MET A 26 -2.71 -11.52 -23.44
N LEU A 27 -2.65 -11.35 -24.76
CA LEU A 27 -3.66 -10.64 -25.56
C LEU A 27 -4.61 -11.70 -26.09
N GLY A 28 -5.61 -12.04 -25.27
CA GLY A 28 -6.67 -12.97 -25.63
C GLY A 28 -7.17 -13.71 -24.41
N GLY A 29 -8.36 -13.34 -23.94
CA GLY A 29 -9.05 -14.03 -22.85
C GLY A 29 -9.12 -15.53 -23.11
N PHE A 30 -8.73 -16.31 -22.10
CA PHE A 30 -8.94 -17.76 -22.13
C PHE A 30 -10.42 -18.02 -21.81
N ASN A 31 -11.19 -18.46 -22.81
CA ASN A 31 -12.59 -18.86 -22.64
C ASN A 31 -12.68 -20.37 -22.40
N ALA A 32 -13.25 -20.76 -21.25
CA ALA A 32 -13.88 -22.07 -21.08
C ALA A 32 -15.39 -21.84 -20.90
N ALA A 33 -16.22 -22.58 -21.65
CA ALA A 33 -17.67 -22.30 -21.79
C ALA A 33 -18.50 -22.84 -20.61
N ALA A 34 -19.38 -21.99 -20.06
CA ALA A 34 -20.34 -22.35 -18.99
C ALA A 34 -21.66 -22.89 -19.55
N ALA A 35 -22.34 -23.73 -18.76
CA ALA A 35 -23.72 -24.15 -18.98
C ALA A 35 -24.70 -23.17 -18.30
N GLU A 36 -25.80 -22.87 -18.97
CA GLU A 36 -26.82 -21.89 -18.56
C GLU A 36 -27.75 -22.40 -17.44
N ASN A 37 -28.17 -21.43 -16.62
CA ASN A 37 -29.32 -21.40 -15.71
C ASN A 37 -29.13 -22.02 -14.31
N ASP A 38 -28.73 -21.17 -13.36
CA ASP A 38 -29.31 -21.02 -12.02
C ASP A 38 -28.72 -19.75 -11.36
N GLU A 39 -29.26 -19.31 -10.20
CA GLU A 39 -28.61 -18.35 -9.27
C GLU A 39 -27.10 -18.64 -9.18
N PRO A 40 -26.19 -17.66 -8.93
CA PRO A 40 -24.75 -17.83 -9.12
C PRO A 40 -24.20 -18.99 -8.28
N THR A 41 -24.24 -20.18 -8.85
CA THR A 41 -23.87 -21.46 -8.28
C THR A 41 -22.77 -21.98 -9.18
N SER A 42 -21.52 -21.74 -8.78
CA SER A 42 -20.28 -22.30 -9.37
C SER A 42 -20.05 -22.15 -10.90
N GLY A 43 -20.92 -21.49 -11.66
CA GLY A 43 -20.97 -21.61 -13.13
C GLY A 43 -19.85 -20.92 -13.89
N HIS A 44 -19.55 -19.66 -13.57
CA HIS A 44 -18.54 -18.87 -14.27
C HIS A 44 -17.99 -17.73 -13.40
N LEU A 45 -16.67 -17.50 -13.47
CA LEU A 45 -15.98 -16.35 -12.87
C LEU A 45 -15.48 -15.39 -13.96
N TYR A 46 -15.86 -14.13 -13.90
CA TYR A 46 -15.18 -13.06 -14.63
C TYR A 46 -14.12 -12.44 -13.74
N TYR A 47 -12.87 -12.49 -14.17
CA TYR A 47 -11.75 -12.00 -13.38
C TYR A 47 -11.01 -10.91 -14.17
N PHE A 48 -11.08 -9.67 -13.69
CA PHE A 48 -10.27 -8.55 -14.13
C PHE A 48 -9.06 -8.43 -13.20
N SER A 49 -7.84 -8.48 -13.73
CA SER A 49 -6.65 -8.43 -12.88
C SER A 49 -5.45 -7.79 -13.56
N ASP A 50 -4.68 -7.01 -12.79
CA ASP A 50 -3.34 -6.56 -13.15
C ASP A 50 -2.23 -7.46 -12.61
N SER A 51 -2.58 -8.49 -11.83
CA SER A 51 -1.64 -9.42 -11.23
C SER A 51 -1.26 -10.55 -12.20
N ALA A 52 0.04 -10.77 -12.38
CA ALA A 52 0.55 -11.90 -13.18
C ALA A 52 0.14 -13.28 -12.60
N GLU A 53 -0.18 -13.33 -11.30
CA GLU A 53 -0.60 -14.56 -10.61
C GLU A 53 -2.08 -14.91 -10.82
N SER A 54 -2.89 -13.99 -11.34
CA SER A 54 -4.33 -14.18 -11.56
C SER A 54 -4.66 -15.42 -12.39
N ALA A 55 -3.88 -15.69 -13.45
CA ALA A 55 -4.07 -16.87 -14.28
C ALA A 55 -3.81 -18.17 -13.51
N ALA A 56 -2.81 -18.20 -12.63
CA ALA A 56 -2.56 -19.35 -11.77
C ALA A 56 -3.68 -19.54 -10.74
N ARG A 57 -4.17 -18.43 -10.19
CA ARG A 57 -5.28 -18.41 -9.24
C ARG A 57 -6.58 -18.93 -9.85
N CYS A 58 -6.96 -18.50 -11.05
CA CYS A 58 -8.12 -19.03 -11.77
C CYS A 58 -8.03 -20.55 -11.98
N ARG A 59 -6.87 -21.05 -12.42
CA ARG A 59 -6.64 -22.50 -12.60
C ARG A 59 -6.79 -23.25 -11.28
N LYS A 60 -6.33 -22.66 -10.18
CA LYS A 60 -6.49 -23.22 -8.84
C LYS A 60 -7.96 -23.27 -8.42
N PHE A 61 -8.74 -22.21 -8.67
CA PHE A 61 -10.18 -22.22 -8.38
C PHE A 61 -10.92 -23.33 -9.15
N VAL A 62 -10.55 -23.56 -10.42
CA VAL A 62 -11.09 -24.69 -11.20
C VAL A 62 -10.63 -26.04 -10.63
N SER A 63 -9.34 -26.19 -10.31
CA SER A 63 -8.82 -27.46 -9.79
C SER A 63 -9.40 -27.84 -8.44
N ASP A 64 -9.68 -26.84 -7.61
CA ASP A 64 -10.26 -27.00 -6.27
C ASP A 64 -11.79 -27.18 -6.33
N GLY A 65 -12.40 -27.09 -7.53
CA GLY A 65 -13.83 -27.29 -7.73
C GLY A 65 -14.70 -26.11 -7.28
N LEU A 66 -14.10 -24.93 -7.07
CA LEU A 66 -14.82 -23.72 -6.64
C LEU A 66 -15.62 -23.10 -7.81
N ILE A 67 -15.10 -23.22 -9.03
CA ILE A 67 -15.75 -22.75 -10.25
C ILE A 67 -15.63 -23.79 -11.37
N ASN A 68 -16.62 -23.80 -12.26
CA ASN A 68 -16.58 -24.65 -13.45
C ASN A 68 -15.74 -24.02 -14.56
N THR A 69 -15.88 -22.71 -14.76
CA THR A 69 -15.21 -21.97 -15.83
C THR A 69 -14.88 -20.54 -15.43
N TYR A 70 -13.99 -19.89 -16.19
CA TYR A 70 -13.66 -18.49 -15.98
C TYR A 70 -13.34 -17.79 -17.30
N THR A 71 -13.49 -16.46 -17.30
CA THR A 71 -12.94 -15.54 -18.30
C THR A 71 -11.98 -14.60 -17.57
N LEU A 72 -10.71 -14.61 -17.98
CA LEU A 72 -9.67 -13.74 -17.42
C LEU A 72 -9.41 -12.57 -18.36
N TYR A 73 -9.63 -11.36 -17.85
CA TYR A 73 -9.22 -10.09 -18.44
C TYR A 73 -7.95 -9.61 -17.72
N TYR A 74 -6.80 -10.09 -18.20
CA TYR A 74 -5.51 -9.65 -17.71
C TYR A 74 -4.99 -8.47 -18.52
N TYR A 75 -4.62 -7.39 -17.83
CA TYR A 75 -3.98 -6.23 -18.45
C TYR A 75 -2.67 -5.93 -17.72
N ALA A 76 -1.64 -5.55 -18.47
CA ALA A 76 -0.37 -5.18 -17.86
C ALA A 76 -0.53 -3.91 -17.01
N THR A 77 0.18 -3.86 -15.88
CA THR A 77 0.12 -2.83 -14.83
C THR A 77 -0.03 -1.42 -15.40
N GLY A 78 0.93 -0.95 -16.21
CA GLY A 78 0.91 0.42 -16.76
C GLY A 78 -0.17 0.75 -17.80
N THR A 79 -1.06 -0.20 -18.12
CA THR A 79 -2.12 -0.02 -19.14
C THR A 79 -3.49 -0.49 -18.66
N PHE A 80 -3.60 -0.95 -17.40
CA PHE A 80 -4.81 -1.60 -16.90
C PHE A 80 -6.03 -0.70 -16.99
N ALA A 81 -5.97 0.49 -16.39
CA ALA A 81 -7.09 1.43 -16.35
C ALA A 81 -7.50 1.86 -17.78
N ASP A 82 -6.56 2.27 -18.62
CA ASP A 82 -6.84 2.72 -19.98
C ASP A 82 -7.45 1.62 -20.85
N THR A 83 -6.89 0.41 -20.78
CA THR A 83 -7.40 -0.73 -21.54
C THR A 83 -8.79 -1.13 -21.05
N PHE A 84 -8.99 -1.12 -19.73
CA PHE A 84 -10.30 -1.40 -19.14
C PHE A 84 -11.36 -0.38 -19.60
N ARG A 85 -11.06 0.93 -19.51
CA ARG A 85 -11.97 2.00 -19.95
C ARG A 85 -12.35 1.85 -21.41
N LYS A 86 -11.36 1.59 -22.27
CA LYS A 86 -11.56 1.41 -23.71
C LYS A 86 -12.53 0.26 -23.98
N ASN A 87 -12.25 -0.93 -23.45
CA ASN A 87 -13.06 -2.12 -23.67
C ASN A 87 -14.47 -1.96 -23.10
N PHE A 88 -14.63 -1.29 -21.95
CA PHE A 88 -15.95 -0.97 -21.40
C PHE A 88 -16.74 -0.05 -22.35
N THR A 89 -16.10 1.00 -22.88
CA THR A 89 -16.69 1.93 -23.85
C THR A 89 -17.06 1.25 -25.17
N GLU A 90 -16.27 0.29 -25.62
CA GLU A 90 -16.52 -0.50 -26.84
C GLU A 90 -17.61 -1.57 -26.63
N GLY A 91 -18.06 -1.80 -25.39
CA GLY A 91 -19.14 -2.71 -25.05
C GLY A 91 -18.71 -4.17 -24.84
N ASP A 92 -17.42 -4.44 -24.69
CA ASP A 92 -16.84 -5.80 -24.58
C ASP A 92 -17.34 -6.57 -23.35
N TYR A 93 -17.84 -5.86 -22.34
CA TYR A 93 -18.32 -6.43 -21.08
C TYR A 93 -19.85 -6.54 -20.99
N SER A 94 -20.58 -6.19 -22.06
CA SER A 94 -22.05 -6.11 -22.09
C SER A 94 -22.78 -7.45 -21.97
N GLY A 95 -22.06 -8.58 -22.02
CA GLY A 95 -22.63 -9.93 -21.86
C GLY A 95 -22.56 -10.46 -20.42
N ILE A 96 -21.95 -9.74 -19.49
CA ILE A 96 -21.71 -10.24 -18.13
C ILE A 96 -23.00 -10.18 -17.31
N SER A 97 -23.46 -11.32 -16.81
CA SER A 97 -24.65 -11.44 -15.96
C SER A 97 -24.61 -12.69 -15.08
N ASN A 98 -25.34 -12.67 -13.95
CA ASN A 98 -25.57 -13.80 -13.04
C ASN A 98 -24.30 -14.60 -12.68
N SER A 99 -23.17 -13.91 -12.44
CA SER A 99 -21.85 -14.52 -12.28
C SER A 99 -21.09 -13.91 -11.09
N TYR A 100 -20.01 -14.58 -10.67
CA TYR A 100 -19.02 -13.98 -9.78
C TYR A 100 -18.09 -13.07 -10.61
N VAL A 101 -17.80 -11.89 -10.07
CA VAL A 101 -16.86 -10.95 -10.63
C VAL A 101 -15.80 -10.63 -9.58
N ILE A 102 -14.53 -10.88 -9.92
CA ILE A 102 -13.39 -10.37 -9.15
C ILE A 102 -12.73 -9.28 -9.98
N PHE A 103 -12.61 -8.11 -9.38
CA PHE A 103 -11.89 -6.98 -9.95
C PHE A 103 -10.70 -6.65 -9.06
N GLU A 104 -9.50 -7.02 -9.50
CA GLU A 104 -8.26 -6.93 -8.74
C GLU A 104 -7.29 -5.92 -9.37
N MET A 105 -6.95 -4.90 -8.61
CA MET A 105 -5.94 -3.90 -8.93
C MET A 105 -4.90 -3.87 -7.82
N THR A 106 -4.06 -4.92 -7.77
CA THR A 106 -3.07 -5.10 -6.70
C THR A 106 -1.67 -4.67 -7.10
N SER A 107 -1.40 -4.44 -8.39
CA SER A 107 -0.07 -4.12 -8.90
C SER A 107 0.09 -2.63 -9.28
N THR A 108 -0.97 -2.01 -9.80
CA THR A 108 -0.95 -0.66 -10.38
C THR A 108 -1.50 0.38 -9.40
N GLY A 109 -2.46 -0.02 -8.56
CA GLY A 109 -3.31 0.94 -7.83
C GLY A 109 -4.18 1.80 -8.76
N PHE A 110 -4.91 2.74 -8.18
CA PHE A 110 -5.68 3.73 -8.95
C PHE A 110 -4.75 4.68 -9.72
N PRO A 111 -5.13 5.09 -10.93
CA PRO A 111 -4.43 6.15 -11.65
C PRO A 111 -4.55 7.48 -10.90
N THR A 112 -3.51 8.30 -10.96
CA THR A 112 -3.61 9.70 -10.54
C THR A 112 -4.32 10.51 -11.62
N GLU A 113 -5.37 11.22 -11.25
CA GLU A 113 -6.21 12.00 -12.17
C GLU A 113 -6.50 13.39 -11.62
N THR A 114 -6.93 14.31 -12.48
CA THR A 114 -7.38 15.64 -12.09
C THR A 114 -8.86 15.77 -12.39
N ASP A 115 -9.63 16.15 -11.38
CA ASP A 115 -11.03 16.49 -11.53
C ASP A 115 -11.17 17.97 -11.87
N ASP A 116 -11.43 18.24 -13.14
CA ASP A 116 -11.76 19.58 -13.66
C ASP A 116 -13.28 19.78 -13.86
N GLY A 117 -14.10 18.87 -13.34
CA GLY A 117 -15.55 18.84 -13.52
C GLY A 117 -16.03 18.42 -14.91
N SER A 118 -15.13 18.06 -15.82
CA SER A 118 -15.47 17.63 -17.20
C SER A 118 -14.86 16.30 -17.61
N THR A 119 -13.76 15.91 -16.96
CA THR A 119 -13.05 14.66 -17.19
C THR A 119 -13.82 13.49 -16.59
N THR A 120 -14.04 12.42 -17.38
CA THR A 120 -14.55 11.15 -16.85
C THR A 120 -13.42 10.41 -16.13
N LEU A 121 -13.51 10.37 -14.82
CA LEU A 121 -12.52 9.74 -13.94
C LEU A 121 -12.64 8.21 -14.02
N PHE A 122 -11.61 7.49 -13.62
CA PHE A 122 -11.67 6.04 -13.53
C PHE A 122 -12.75 5.56 -12.56
N THR A 123 -12.92 6.28 -11.45
CA THR A 123 -13.96 6.01 -10.44
C THR A 123 -15.36 6.09 -11.04
N ASP A 124 -15.62 7.04 -11.95
CA ASP A 124 -16.91 7.16 -12.65
C ASP A 124 -17.14 5.96 -13.59
N VAL A 125 -16.07 5.47 -14.22
CA VAL A 125 -16.13 4.27 -15.07
C VAL A 125 -16.41 3.03 -14.23
N LEU A 126 -15.77 2.90 -13.07
CA LEU A 126 -16.04 1.81 -12.13
C LEU A 126 -17.47 1.87 -11.59
N GLU A 127 -18.00 3.06 -11.30
CA GLU A 127 -19.37 3.23 -10.82
C GLU A 127 -20.37 2.70 -11.86
N ASN A 128 -20.24 3.15 -13.11
CA ASN A 128 -21.08 2.68 -14.20
C ASN A 128 -20.96 1.16 -14.42
N PHE A 129 -19.75 0.63 -14.36
CA PHE A 129 -19.49 -0.79 -14.56
C PHE A 129 -20.06 -1.66 -13.44
N PHE A 130 -19.77 -1.34 -12.17
CA PHE A 130 -20.25 -2.11 -11.03
C PHE A 130 -21.77 -1.98 -10.86
N SER A 131 -22.34 -0.81 -11.11
CA SER A 131 -23.81 -0.62 -11.14
C SER A 131 -24.48 -1.50 -12.20
N TYR A 132 -23.90 -1.56 -13.41
CA TYR A 132 -24.34 -2.46 -14.46
C TYR A 132 -24.26 -3.94 -14.04
N LEU A 133 -23.14 -4.38 -13.47
CA LEU A 133 -22.96 -5.76 -13.02
C LEU A 133 -23.95 -6.12 -11.91
N LYS A 134 -24.16 -5.21 -10.96
CA LYS A 134 -25.09 -5.39 -9.84
C LYS A 134 -26.51 -5.54 -10.34
N THR A 135 -26.92 -4.72 -11.30
CA THR A 135 -28.23 -4.78 -11.95
C THR A 135 -28.45 -6.10 -12.69
N ASN A 136 -27.38 -6.70 -13.23
CA ASN A 136 -27.42 -7.99 -13.93
C ASN A 136 -27.18 -9.21 -13.03
N GLY A 137 -27.36 -9.06 -11.71
CA GLY A 137 -27.34 -10.18 -10.77
C GLY A 137 -25.95 -10.75 -10.47
N CYS A 138 -24.89 -9.99 -10.72
CA CYS A 138 -23.53 -10.41 -10.36
C CYS A 138 -23.23 -10.18 -8.88
N LYS A 139 -22.35 -11.02 -8.32
CA LYS A 139 -21.69 -10.79 -7.04
C LYS A 139 -20.28 -10.25 -7.30
N ILE A 140 -19.91 -9.15 -6.65
CA ILE A 140 -18.73 -8.36 -7.01
C ILE A 140 -17.76 -8.28 -5.82
N MET A 141 -16.53 -8.74 -6.04
CA MET A 141 -15.39 -8.53 -5.14
C MET A 141 -14.44 -7.52 -5.80
N PHE A 142 -14.14 -6.44 -5.08
CA PHE A 142 -13.17 -5.44 -5.52
C PHE A 142 -11.94 -5.45 -4.61
N ILE A 143 -10.76 -5.67 -5.17
CA ILE A 143 -9.49 -5.74 -4.44
C ILE A 143 -8.59 -4.63 -4.94
N SER A 144 -8.13 -3.76 -4.03
CA SER A 144 -7.36 -2.57 -4.39
C SER A 144 -6.07 -2.49 -3.57
N ALA A 145 -4.96 -2.18 -4.26
CA ALA A 145 -3.70 -1.76 -3.64
C ALA A 145 -3.63 -0.25 -3.37
N THR A 146 -4.73 0.48 -3.59
CA THR A 146 -4.90 1.87 -3.13
C THR A 146 -5.90 1.86 -2.00
N ASP A 147 -5.53 2.38 -0.82
CA ASP A 147 -6.47 2.52 0.30
C ASP A 147 -7.62 3.47 -0.06
N GLU A 148 -8.83 3.15 0.39
CA GLU A 148 -10.04 3.97 0.21
C GLU A 148 -9.88 5.42 0.67
N ALA A 149 -9.01 5.68 1.66
CA ALA A 149 -8.72 7.04 2.09
C ALA A 149 -8.21 7.91 0.93
N HIS A 150 -7.48 7.36 -0.05
CA HIS A 150 -6.96 8.10 -1.20
C HIS A 150 -8.01 8.52 -2.24
N TYR A 151 -9.23 8.00 -2.14
CA TYR A 151 -10.34 8.33 -3.06
C TYR A 151 -11.67 8.48 -2.31
N ILE A 152 -11.63 8.90 -1.04
CA ILE A 152 -12.79 8.92 -0.14
C ILE A 152 -13.96 9.78 -0.64
N HIS A 153 -13.67 10.79 -1.46
CA HIS A 153 -14.68 11.66 -2.09
C HIS A 153 -15.15 11.18 -3.47
N TYR A 154 -14.56 10.10 -3.98
CA TYR A 154 -14.79 9.52 -5.31
C TYR A 154 -15.06 8.01 -5.21
N ASN A 155 -15.61 7.55 -4.08
CA ASN A 155 -15.78 6.13 -3.76
C ASN A 155 -17.22 5.62 -3.98
N ASP A 156 -18.11 6.38 -4.62
CA ASP A 156 -19.52 6.02 -4.88
C ASP A 156 -19.68 4.64 -5.55
N PHE A 157 -18.72 4.25 -6.39
CA PHE A 157 -18.70 2.93 -7.03
C PHE A 157 -18.71 1.75 -6.04
N LEU A 158 -18.24 1.95 -4.80
CA LEU A 158 -18.24 0.92 -3.76
C LEU A 158 -19.64 0.53 -3.28
N ASP A 159 -20.66 1.38 -3.50
CA ASP A 159 -22.06 1.08 -3.13
C ASP A 159 -22.61 -0.13 -3.92
N TYR A 160 -21.99 -0.47 -5.04
CA TYR A 160 -22.38 -1.59 -5.90
C TYR A 160 -21.57 -2.88 -5.62
N VAL A 161 -20.51 -2.79 -4.83
CA VAL A 161 -19.60 -3.90 -4.52
C VAL A 161 -20.12 -4.71 -3.33
N ASP A 162 -20.05 -6.04 -3.40
CA ASP A 162 -20.46 -6.92 -2.29
C ASP A 162 -19.36 -7.01 -1.22
N ILE A 163 -18.10 -7.08 -1.66
CA ILE A 163 -16.95 -7.05 -0.77
C ILE A 163 -15.78 -6.26 -1.34
N HIS A 164 -15.25 -5.33 -0.55
CA HIS A 164 -14.06 -4.59 -0.86
C HIS A 164 -12.89 -5.06 0.00
N VAL A 165 -11.76 -5.39 -0.62
CA VAL A 165 -10.53 -5.81 0.05
C VAL A 165 -9.44 -4.76 -0.14
N LYS A 166 -9.05 -4.12 0.96
CA LYS A 166 -8.02 -3.07 1.02
C LYS A 166 -6.65 -3.71 1.27
N THR A 167 -5.83 -3.81 0.22
CA THR A 167 -4.51 -4.46 0.29
C THR A 167 -3.33 -3.50 0.49
N ASP A 168 -3.61 -2.20 0.57
CA ASP A 168 -2.61 -1.17 0.87
C ASP A 168 -2.22 -1.15 2.36
N ILE A 169 -1.51 -2.20 2.79
CA ILE A 169 -1.04 -2.33 4.16
C ILE A 169 0.06 -1.31 4.47
N PHE A 170 0.75 -0.82 3.43
CA PHE A 170 1.81 0.16 3.61
C PHE A 170 1.26 1.53 4.02
N PHE A 171 0.17 1.98 3.40
CA PHE A 171 -0.53 3.18 3.83
C PHE A 171 -0.97 3.10 5.30
N LYS A 172 -1.60 1.98 5.69
CA LYS A 172 -1.96 1.70 7.09
C LYS A 172 -0.74 1.71 8.01
N PHE A 173 0.37 1.11 7.59
CA PHE A 173 1.63 1.10 8.33
C PHE A 173 2.13 2.52 8.60
N ILE A 174 2.30 3.35 7.57
CA ILE A 174 2.84 4.71 7.75
C ILE A 174 1.90 5.60 8.56
N THR A 175 0.59 5.54 8.30
CA THR A 175 -0.38 6.33 9.08
C THR A 175 -0.42 5.91 10.55
N SER A 176 -0.25 4.62 10.85
CA SER A 176 -0.13 4.13 12.22
C SER A 176 1.15 4.60 12.92
N VAL A 177 2.29 4.58 12.22
CA VAL A 177 3.56 5.12 12.75
C VAL A 177 3.40 6.59 13.14
N LEU A 178 2.79 7.38 12.25
CA LEU A 178 2.55 8.80 12.45
C LEU A 178 1.56 9.07 13.60
N TYR A 179 0.47 8.31 13.66
CA TYR A 179 -0.52 8.41 14.73
C TYR A 179 0.09 8.09 16.09
N HIS A 180 0.83 6.99 16.23
CA HIS A 180 1.41 6.65 17.53
C HIS A 180 2.51 7.62 17.94
N ALA A 181 3.33 8.10 17.00
CA ALA A 181 4.33 9.13 17.30
C ALA A 181 3.69 10.42 17.86
N THR A 182 2.46 10.75 17.46
CA THR A 182 1.73 11.92 17.97
C THR A 182 1.00 11.67 19.26
N GLN A 183 0.45 10.46 19.46
CA GLN A 183 -0.14 10.07 20.74
C GLN A 183 0.89 10.02 21.87
N ASP A 184 2.13 9.63 21.55
CA ASP A 184 3.23 9.62 22.52
C ASP A 184 3.63 11.05 22.94
N CYS A 185 3.38 12.06 22.10
CA CYS A 185 3.67 13.45 22.42
C CYS A 185 2.65 14.02 23.43
N GLU A 186 3.12 14.52 24.59
CA GLU A 186 2.27 15.21 25.58
C GLU A 186 1.74 16.60 25.11
N ASN A 187 1.96 16.96 23.84
CA ASN A 187 1.69 18.29 23.26
C ASN A 187 0.31 18.38 22.60
N GLY A 188 -0.74 17.93 23.29
CA GLY A 188 -2.12 18.03 22.80
C GLY A 188 -2.39 17.29 21.49
N GLY A 189 -1.64 16.21 21.21
CA GLY A 189 -1.77 15.43 19.97
C GLY A 189 -0.95 15.94 18.79
N LEU A 190 -0.12 16.98 18.98
CA LEU A 190 0.74 17.54 17.93
C LEU A 190 2.18 17.02 18.00
N LEU A 191 2.76 16.64 16.86
CA LEU A 191 4.11 16.06 16.77
C LEU A 191 5.18 17.09 17.15
N TRP A 192 5.87 16.87 18.27
CA TRP A 192 6.89 17.81 18.77
C TRP A 192 7.98 17.07 19.52
N GLY A 193 9.23 17.54 19.45
CA GLY A 193 10.33 16.97 20.24
C GLY A 193 10.52 15.48 19.97
N THR A 194 10.40 15.08 18.70
CA THR A 194 10.42 13.66 18.28
C THR A 194 11.57 13.39 17.31
N THR A 195 12.34 12.34 17.60
CA THR A 195 13.38 11.83 16.70
C THR A 195 12.92 10.55 16.00
N PHE A 196 12.93 10.56 14.67
CA PHE A 196 12.67 9.39 13.84
C PHE A 196 13.97 8.74 13.39
N PHE A 197 14.11 7.44 13.65
CA PHE A 197 15.15 6.58 13.10
C PHE A 197 14.57 5.76 11.95
N LEU A 198 14.94 6.15 10.74
CA LEU A 198 14.42 5.60 9.50
C LEU A 198 15.43 4.65 8.88
N ASP A 199 14.95 3.59 8.25
CA ASP A 199 15.79 2.82 7.35
C ASP A 199 16.06 3.57 6.02
N ALA A 200 17.05 3.10 5.27
CA ALA A 200 17.41 3.65 3.98
C ALA A 200 16.43 3.30 2.84
N GLY A 201 15.58 2.29 3.02
CA GLY A 201 14.58 1.87 2.04
C GLY A 201 13.40 2.86 1.95
N LEU A 202 12.93 3.36 3.09
CA LEU A 202 11.86 4.37 3.18
C LEU A 202 12.27 5.71 2.54
N ILE A 203 13.56 6.01 2.57
CA ILE A 203 14.11 7.24 1.98
C ILE A 203 14.52 7.05 0.52
N ASP A 204 14.58 5.80 0.04
CA ASP A 204 15.23 5.43 -1.21
C ASP A 204 16.64 6.06 -1.33
N TYR A 205 17.42 5.91 -0.26
CA TYR A 205 18.69 6.61 -0.08
C TYR A 205 19.67 6.42 -1.25
N GLU A 206 19.64 5.27 -1.93
CA GLU A 206 20.59 4.98 -3.02
C GLU A 206 20.29 5.75 -4.30
N ASN A 207 19.02 6.04 -4.57
CA ASN A 207 18.62 6.83 -5.73
C ASN A 207 18.62 8.32 -5.45
N LEU A 208 18.77 8.72 -4.18
CA LEU A 208 18.80 10.11 -3.69
C LEU A 208 17.70 10.98 -4.31
N PRO A 209 16.43 10.55 -4.32
CA PRO A 209 15.37 11.46 -4.71
C PRO A 209 15.34 12.65 -3.72
N PRO A 210 14.85 13.83 -4.14
CA PRO A 210 14.51 14.89 -3.19
C PRO A 210 13.69 14.31 -2.05
N LEU A 211 13.89 14.76 -0.80
CA LEU A 211 13.21 14.15 0.35
C LEU A 211 11.68 14.14 0.16
N SER A 212 11.15 15.18 -0.49
CA SER A 212 9.74 15.32 -0.88
C SER A 212 9.19 14.20 -1.79
N GLN A 213 10.06 13.45 -2.46
CA GLN A 213 9.70 12.31 -3.32
C GLN A 213 9.96 10.95 -2.65
N SER A 214 10.56 10.92 -1.45
CA SER A 214 10.64 9.70 -0.66
C SER A 214 9.27 9.32 -0.09
N VAL A 215 9.10 8.07 0.37
CA VAL A 215 7.90 7.66 1.12
C VAL A 215 7.65 8.63 2.26
N PHE A 216 8.72 8.96 2.99
CA PHE A 216 8.60 9.82 4.14
C PHE A 216 8.18 11.23 3.73
N GLY A 217 8.74 11.81 2.67
CA GLY A 217 8.29 13.11 2.16
C GLY A 217 6.84 13.11 1.68
N TYR A 218 6.41 12.03 1.03
CA TYR A 218 5.06 11.88 0.51
C TYR A 218 4.00 11.82 1.61
N TYR A 219 4.27 11.17 2.74
CA TYR A 219 3.30 11.05 3.84
C TYR A 219 3.53 12.05 4.99
N PHE A 220 4.79 12.22 5.43
CA PHE A 220 5.11 13.01 6.62
C PHE A 220 4.89 14.50 6.42
N ILE A 221 5.26 15.06 5.26
CA ILE A 221 5.13 16.50 5.01
C ILE A 221 3.64 16.90 4.93
N PRO A 222 2.77 16.19 4.17
CA PRO A 222 1.34 16.46 4.21
C PRO A 222 0.74 16.26 5.60
N TYR A 223 1.21 15.26 6.36
CA TYR A 223 0.74 15.01 7.71
C TYR A 223 1.04 16.19 8.64
N LEU A 224 2.29 16.66 8.69
CA LEU A 224 2.67 17.86 9.43
C LEU A 224 1.86 19.09 9.01
N ALA A 225 1.60 19.24 7.71
CA ALA A 225 0.80 20.35 7.22
C ALA A 225 -0.64 20.33 7.73
N GLY A 226 -1.24 19.13 7.85
CA GLY A 226 -2.57 18.97 8.45
C GLY A 226 -2.57 19.28 9.94
N MET A 227 -1.61 18.74 10.69
CA MET A 227 -1.48 18.95 12.14
C MET A 227 -1.27 20.42 12.51
N TYR A 228 -0.52 21.16 11.70
CA TYR A 228 -0.15 22.54 11.97
C TYR A 228 -0.81 23.54 11.01
N GLN A 229 -1.95 23.18 10.44
CA GLN A 229 -2.63 23.99 9.44
C GLN A 229 -2.90 25.42 9.93
N ASP A 230 -3.32 25.59 11.19
CA ASP A 230 -3.57 26.90 11.78
C ASP A 230 -2.32 27.79 11.83
N GLU A 231 -1.14 27.21 12.06
CA GLU A 231 0.13 27.94 12.02
C GLU A 231 0.59 28.22 10.59
N LEU A 232 0.20 27.36 9.65
CA LEU A 232 0.56 27.44 8.24
C LEU A 232 -0.46 28.24 7.41
N ASN A 233 -1.55 28.71 8.01
CA ASN A 233 -2.53 29.60 7.38
C ASN A 233 -1.92 31.01 7.19
N GLY A 234 -1.11 31.18 6.14
CA GLY A 234 -0.43 32.44 5.86
C GLY A 234 0.66 32.31 4.79
N GLU A 235 1.77 33.02 5.02
CA GLU A 235 2.92 32.99 4.10
C GLU A 235 3.65 31.63 4.16
N PRO A 236 4.18 31.14 3.03
CA PRO A 236 4.94 29.89 3.00
C PRO A 236 6.12 29.88 3.98
N VAL A 237 6.28 28.78 4.71
CA VAL A 237 7.35 28.58 5.70
C VAL A 237 8.38 27.60 5.15
N SER A 238 9.68 27.86 5.34
CA SER A 238 10.73 26.86 5.06
C SER A 238 10.48 25.59 5.87
N LEU A 239 10.55 24.42 5.21
CA LEU A 239 10.35 23.14 5.86
C LEU A 239 11.47 22.86 6.87
N SER A 240 12.72 23.17 6.53
CA SER A 240 13.86 23.03 7.45
C SER A 240 13.67 23.86 8.73
N ASP A 241 13.29 25.14 8.58
CA ASP A 241 13.03 26.04 9.71
C ASP A 241 11.84 25.57 10.55
N PHE A 242 10.79 25.05 9.91
CA PHE A 242 9.62 24.53 10.61
C PHE A 242 9.97 23.31 11.46
N ILE A 243 10.62 22.31 10.86
CA ILE A 243 11.05 21.07 11.53
C ILE A 243 11.98 21.39 12.70
N ALA A 244 12.94 22.30 12.52
CA ALA A 244 13.85 22.75 13.56
C ALA A 244 13.11 23.43 14.73
N ARG A 245 12.12 24.29 14.46
CA ARG A 245 11.30 24.94 15.50
C ARG A 245 10.44 23.98 16.30
N LYS A 246 9.99 22.89 15.68
CA LYS A 246 9.23 21.81 16.36
C LYS A 246 10.14 20.77 17.01
N ASP A 247 11.46 20.95 16.91
CA ASP A 247 12.47 20.00 17.38
C ASP A 247 12.18 18.57 16.89
N ILE A 248 11.80 18.45 15.62
CA ILE A 248 11.61 17.17 14.95
C ILE A 248 12.91 16.79 14.25
N LYS A 249 13.37 15.56 14.42
CA LYS A 249 14.66 15.10 13.90
C LYS A 249 14.48 13.84 13.08
N LEU A 250 15.17 13.75 11.93
CA LEU A 250 15.03 12.64 10.98
C LEU A 250 16.41 12.04 10.70
N PHE A 251 16.69 10.87 11.25
CA PHE A 251 17.94 10.15 11.06
C PHE A 251 17.72 8.91 10.19
N CYS A 252 18.40 8.84 9.06
CA CYS A 252 18.42 7.66 8.20
C CYS A 252 19.64 6.78 8.51
N ASN A 253 19.42 5.50 8.84
CA ASN A 253 20.50 4.53 8.93
C ASN A 253 20.97 4.15 7.52
N THR A 254 22.17 4.57 7.15
CA THR A 254 22.67 4.36 5.79
C THR A 254 23.29 2.98 5.61
N THR A 255 24.21 2.60 6.50
CA THR A 255 24.85 1.29 6.52
C THR A 255 25.61 1.09 7.83
N GLY A 256 25.56 -0.13 8.39
CA GLY A 256 26.20 -0.42 9.67
C GLY A 256 25.73 0.58 10.74
N ALA A 257 26.68 1.06 11.52
CA ALA A 257 26.47 2.03 12.60
C ALA A 257 26.39 3.50 12.15
N ASN A 258 26.20 3.78 10.86
CA ASN A 258 26.24 5.14 10.31
C ASN A 258 24.84 5.71 10.05
N TYR A 259 24.66 6.97 10.43
CA TYR A 259 23.41 7.72 10.33
C TYR A 259 23.62 9.02 9.56
N LEU A 260 22.62 9.39 8.75
CA LEU A 260 22.52 10.68 8.09
C LEU A 260 21.36 11.46 8.72
N ASP A 261 21.65 12.66 9.20
CA ASP A 261 20.61 13.64 9.49
C ASP A 261 20.02 14.14 8.16
N LEU A 262 18.74 13.86 7.92
CA LEU A 262 18.08 14.20 6.65
C LEU A 262 17.78 15.69 6.50
N ILE A 263 17.80 16.45 7.60
CA ILE A 263 17.52 17.89 7.61
C ILE A 263 18.82 18.67 7.38
N TYR A 264 19.83 18.43 8.21
CA TYR A 264 21.09 19.17 8.15
C TYR A 264 22.14 18.55 7.24
N ARG A 265 21.90 17.32 6.76
CA ARG A 265 22.82 16.53 5.92
C ARG A 265 24.14 16.17 6.61
N ASP A 266 24.14 16.20 7.94
CA ASP A 266 25.30 15.81 8.76
C ASP A 266 25.40 14.29 8.90
N HIS A 267 26.64 13.81 8.98
CA HIS A 267 26.95 12.39 9.09
C HIS A 267 27.43 12.02 10.48
N TYR A 268 26.82 10.98 11.02
CA TYR A 268 27.09 10.47 12.36
C TYR A 268 27.35 8.97 12.31
N SER A 269 28.08 8.48 13.31
CA SER A 269 28.40 7.09 13.50
C SER A 269 28.40 6.76 14.97
N ARG A 270 27.58 5.78 15.33
CA ARG A 270 27.46 5.30 16.71
C ARG A 270 28.77 4.73 17.25
N THR A 271 29.70 4.32 16.39
CA THR A 271 30.98 3.70 16.81
C THR A 271 32.17 4.66 16.80
N THR A 272 32.13 5.75 16.04
CA THR A 272 33.27 6.67 15.90
C THR A 272 33.03 8.07 16.45
N ASN A 273 31.78 8.54 16.51
CA ASN A 273 31.38 9.82 17.07
C ASN A 273 30.07 9.69 17.85
N THR A 274 30.05 8.73 18.80
CA THR A 274 28.89 8.38 19.62
C THR A 274 28.32 9.56 20.40
N SER A 275 29.17 10.41 20.99
CA SER A 275 28.72 11.58 21.76
C SER A 275 28.00 12.58 20.87
N ASP A 276 28.55 12.87 19.68
CA ASP A 276 27.95 13.80 18.74
C ASP A 276 26.61 13.26 18.21
N LEU A 277 26.53 11.95 17.92
CA LEU A 277 25.28 11.30 17.54
C LEU A 277 24.25 11.37 18.68
N TYR A 278 24.67 11.11 19.92
CA TYR A 278 23.80 11.18 21.08
C TYR A 278 23.23 12.59 21.24
N ASP A 279 24.07 13.62 21.22
CA ASP A 279 23.65 15.01 21.37
C ASP A 279 22.73 15.44 20.22
N ALA A 280 23.05 15.05 18.99
CA ALA A 280 22.26 15.37 17.81
C ALA A 280 20.90 14.66 17.85
N ALA A 281 20.85 13.36 18.16
CA ALA A 281 19.63 12.56 18.11
C ALA A 281 18.74 12.66 19.36
N SER A 282 19.28 13.09 20.50
CA SER A 282 18.54 13.16 21.77
C SER A 282 17.32 14.07 21.68
N ASN A 283 16.19 13.58 22.18
CA ASN A 283 14.92 14.29 22.21
C ASN A 283 13.99 13.73 23.30
N ALA A 284 12.81 14.33 23.48
CA ALA A 284 11.82 13.83 24.44
C ALA A 284 11.22 12.49 23.99
N PHE A 285 10.95 12.35 22.70
CA PHE A 285 10.30 11.19 22.10
C PHE A 285 11.13 10.62 20.94
N TYR A 286 10.99 9.32 20.70
CA TYR A 286 11.72 8.61 19.66
C TYR A 286 10.81 7.59 18.97
N CYS A 287 11.09 7.30 17.71
CA CYS A 287 10.37 6.29 16.94
C CYS A 287 11.30 5.68 15.89
N GLY A 288 11.29 4.36 15.74
CA GLY A 288 11.98 3.66 14.65
C GLY A 288 10.99 3.20 13.58
N ALA A 289 11.30 3.38 12.30
CA ALA A 289 10.50 2.86 11.20
C ALA A 289 11.38 2.29 10.07
N GLY A 290 11.05 1.08 9.61
CA GLY A 290 11.83 0.40 8.57
C GLY A 290 11.03 -0.64 7.79
N THR A 291 11.72 -1.26 6.83
CA THR A 291 11.20 -2.14 5.78
C THR A 291 12.17 -3.27 5.47
N ASN A 292 11.70 -4.28 4.72
CA ASN A 292 12.54 -5.31 4.15
C ASN A 292 13.05 -5.03 2.72
N TRP A 293 12.81 -3.83 2.17
CA TRP A 293 13.05 -3.55 0.75
C TRP A 293 14.53 -3.58 0.34
N LYS A 294 15.42 -3.33 1.30
CA LYS A 294 16.89 -3.36 1.11
C LYS A 294 17.48 -4.78 1.26
N GLY A 295 16.64 -5.78 1.51
CA GLY A 295 17.03 -7.18 1.67
C GLY A 295 17.50 -7.57 3.07
N GLU A 296 17.52 -8.87 3.32
CA GLU A 296 17.77 -9.53 4.61
C GLU A 296 18.95 -8.96 5.40
N ALA A 297 20.15 -8.97 4.80
CA ALA A 297 21.37 -8.59 5.50
C ALA A 297 21.36 -7.12 5.98
N TYR A 298 20.74 -6.23 5.20
CA TYR A 298 20.57 -4.84 5.62
C TYR A 298 19.53 -4.73 6.74
N THR A 299 18.39 -5.42 6.59
CA THR A 299 17.31 -5.44 7.59
C THR A 299 17.80 -5.94 8.95
N GLU A 300 18.58 -7.04 8.98
CA GLU A 300 19.17 -7.56 10.22
C GLU A 300 20.09 -6.54 10.89
N ASN A 301 20.94 -5.88 10.11
CA ASN A 301 21.80 -4.82 10.61
C ASN A 301 21.00 -3.63 11.13
N TRP A 302 19.94 -3.21 10.43
CA TRP A 302 19.09 -2.11 10.87
C TRP A 302 18.40 -2.41 12.20
N LEU A 303 17.85 -3.62 12.36
CA LEU A 303 17.22 -4.08 13.61
C LEU A 303 18.23 -4.14 14.77
N TYR A 304 19.46 -4.60 14.49
CA TYR A 304 20.55 -4.56 15.47
C TYR A 304 20.87 -3.13 15.89
N GLU A 305 20.99 -2.22 14.94
CA GLU A 305 21.29 -0.82 15.22
C GLU A 305 20.13 -0.11 15.96
N MET A 306 18.87 -0.52 15.76
CA MET A 306 17.76 -0.03 16.60
C MET A 306 17.92 -0.45 18.06
N CYS A 307 18.37 -1.68 18.33
CA CYS A 307 18.67 -2.12 19.70
C CYS A 307 19.80 -1.28 20.32
N GLU A 308 20.86 -1.01 19.53
CA GLU A 308 22.00 -0.22 19.99
C GLU A 308 21.62 1.25 20.23
N MET A 309 20.72 1.82 19.43
CA MET A 309 20.19 3.18 19.64
C MET A 309 19.30 3.26 20.88
N GLN A 310 18.43 2.28 21.11
CA GLN A 310 17.65 2.18 22.35
C GLN A 310 18.57 2.15 23.58
N GLY A 311 19.65 1.36 23.51
CA GLY A 311 20.65 1.26 24.58
C GLY A 311 21.47 2.55 24.77
N MET A 312 21.85 3.22 23.68
CA MET A 312 22.61 4.47 23.73
C MET A 312 21.78 5.62 24.32
N LEU A 313 20.49 5.68 23.99
CA LEU A 313 19.56 6.73 24.44
C LEU A 313 18.90 6.41 25.79
N ASP A 314 19.14 5.21 26.34
CA ASP A 314 18.46 4.68 27.53
C ASP A 314 16.94 4.78 27.43
N ASN A 315 16.40 4.45 26.25
CA ASN A 315 14.98 4.59 25.92
C ASN A 315 14.51 3.42 25.03
N TYR A 316 13.51 2.67 25.48
CA TYR A 316 12.90 1.56 24.74
C TYR A 316 11.77 2.03 23.81
N PHE A 317 12.07 2.95 22.90
CA PHE A 317 11.08 3.52 21.98
C PHE A 317 10.51 2.48 21.01
N PRO A 318 9.28 2.68 20.48
CA PRO A 318 8.67 1.74 19.55
C PRO A 318 9.44 1.65 18.22
N VAL A 319 9.56 0.43 17.69
CA VAL A 319 10.19 0.16 16.39
C VAL A 319 9.19 -0.54 15.47
N TYR A 320 8.77 0.15 14.42
CA TYR A 320 7.80 -0.32 13.44
C TYR A 320 8.48 -0.86 12.20
N PHE A 321 8.02 -2.01 11.72
CA PHE A 321 8.62 -2.70 10.59
C PHE A 321 7.59 -3.19 9.56
N TYR A 322 7.78 -2.80 8.31
CA TYR A 322 6.98 -3.23 7.18
C TYR A 322 7.69 -4.32 6.36
N GLY A 323 7.17 -5.54 6.37
CA GLY A 323 7.69 -6.64 5.59
C GLY A 323 6.95 -7.95 5.83
N SER A 324 6.87 -8.79 4.81
CA SER A 324 6.28 -10.12 4.90
C SER A 324 7.25 -11.11 5.56
N ASN A 325 6.96 -11.42 6.82
CA ASN A 325 7.51 -12.50 7.65
C ASN A 325 8.41 -13.54 6.96
N ALA A 326 9.73 -13.45 7.20
CA ALA A 326 10.64 -14.61 7.14
C ALA A 326 12.02 -14.40 7.79
N TYR A 327 12.32 -13.29 8.48
CA TYR A 327 13.66 -13.14 9.07
C TYR A 327 13.66 -13.62 10.53
N PRO A 328 14.27 -14.77 10.83
CA PRO A 328 14.56 -15.14 12.20
C PRO A 328 15.71 -14.25 12.69
N THR A 329 15.40 -13.02 13.11
CA THR A 329 16.43 -12.21 13.76
C THR A 329 16.50 -12.65 15.22
N GLU A 330 17.67 -13.12 15.65
CA GLU A 330 17.94 -13.35 17.09
C GLU A 330 17.93 -12.03 17.88
N ILE A 331 18.02 -10.91 17.16
CA ILE A 331 18.10 -9.56 17.67
C ILE A 331 16.81 -8.84 17.28
N VAL A 332 16.00 -8.53 18.28
CA VAL A 332 14.72 -7.84 18.13
C VAL A 332 14.73 -6.65 19.09
N PRO A 333 14.52 -5.42 18.61
CA PRO A 333 14.44 -4.26 19.50
C PRO A 333 13.24 -4.38 20.46
N ALA A 334 13.30 -3.67 21.57
CA ALA A 334 12.14 -3.58 22.45
C ALA A 334 10.98 -2.87 21.70
N ASN A 335 9.72 -3.21 22.07
CA ASN A 335 8.52 -2.61 21.49
C ASN A 335 8.46 -2.72 19.95
N PHE A 336 8.81 -3.90 19.44
CA PHE A 336 8.84 -4.20 18.01
C PHE A 336 7.45 -4.54 17.46
N CYS A 337 7.02 -3.80 16.44
CA CYS A 337 5.69 -3.89 15.83
C CYS A 337 5.80 -4.16 14.32
N THR A 338 5.20 -5.24 13.82
CA THR A 338 5.33 -5.66 12.42
C THR A 338 4.02 -5.51 11.63
N ALA A 339 4.13 -5.21 10.33
CA ALA A 339 3.04 -5.23 9.35
C ALA A 339 3.52 -5.74 7.99
N GLY A 340 2.61 -6.11 7.08
CA GLY A 340 2.95 -6.42 5.68
C GLY A 340 2.70 -7.86 5.22
N GLN A 341 2.14 -8.73 6.06
CA GLN A 341 1.64 -10.03 5.59
C GLN A 341 0.22 -9.87 5.04
N ILE A 342 0.02 -10.32 3.79
CA ILE A 342 -1.28 -10.35 3.12
C ILE A 342 -1.54 -11.80 2.70
N ASP A 343 -2.63 -12.38 3.19
CA ASP A 343 -3.17 -13.64 2.68
C ASP A 343 -4.65 -13.46 2.35
N LEU A 344 -4.97 -13.65 1.07
CA LEU A 344 -6.32 -13.51 0.54
C LEU A 344 -6.96 -14.88 0.21
N THR A 345 -6.28 -15.99 0.48
CA THR A 345 -6.69 -17.31 0.00
C THR A 345 -8.07 -17.70 0.54
N ALA A 346 -8.30 -17.49 1.84
CA ALA A 346 -9.56 -17.80 2.49
C ALA A 346 -10.70 -16.94 1.93
N ILE A 347 -10.49 -15.62 1.82
CA ILE A 347 -11.54 -14.69 1.36
C ILE A 347 -11.94 -14.91 -0.10
N TYR A 348 -10.98 -15.26 -0.97
CA TYR A 348 -11.30 -15.69 -2.34
C TYR A 348 -12.19 -16.93 -2.34
N THR A 349 -11.84 -17.91 -1.52
CA THR A 349 -12.53 -19.22 -1.46
C THR A 349 -13.96 -19.03 -0.98
N ASP A 350 -14.16 -18.30 0.12
CA ASP A 350 -15.47 -18.09 0.73
C ASP A 350 -16.38 -17.26 -0.19
N PHE A 351 -15.83 -16.22 -0.82
CA PHE A 351 -16.59 -15.39 -1.77
C PHE A 351 -17.11 -16.21 -2.96
N ILE A 352 -16.25 -16.99 -3.60
CA ILE A 352 -16.61 -17.78 -4.78
C ILE A 352 -17.55 -18.95 -4.41
N SER A 353 -17.37 -19.51 -3.22
CA SER A 353 -18.23 -20.59 -2.71
C SER A 353 -19.61 -20.08 -2.27
N GLY A 354 -19.80 -18.77 -2.22
CA GLY A 354 -21.06 -18.14 -1.80
C GLY A 354 -21.29 -18.22 -0.30
N GLU A 355 -20.21 -18.39 0.49
CA GLU A 355 -20.25 -18.38 1.95
C GLU A 355 -20.60 -17.00 2.51
N ASP A 356 -20.93 -16.95 3.80
CA ASP A 356 -21.18 -15.68 4.49
C ASP A 356 -19.89 -14.86 4.61
N MET A 357 -19.90 -13.66 4.04
CA MET A 357 -18.76 -12.75 4.05
C MET A 357 -18.71 -11.86 5.29
N THR A 358 -19.74 -11.86 6.14
CA THR A 358 -19.82 -11.06 7.38
C THR A 358 -18.57 -11.19 8.28
N PRO A 359 -17.94 -12.37 8.46
CA PRO A 359 -16.73 -12.52 9.27
C PRO A 359 -15.52 -11.71 8.78
N TYR A 360 -15.51 -11.29 7.51
CA TYR A 360 -14.42 -10.50 6.93
C TYR A 360 -14.60 -8.99 7.10
N ASN A 361 -15.77 -8.53 7.57
CA ASN A 361 -16.03 -7.10 7.82
C ASN A 361 -15.28 -6.64 9.07
N ASN A 362 -14.05 -6.14 8.90
CA ASN A 362 -13.11 -5.94 9.99
C ASN A 362 -12.42 -4.56 9.97
N THR A 363 -12.88 -3.64 9.14
CA THR A 363 -12.35 -2.28 9.00
C THR A 363 -13.47 -1.40 8.46
N SER A 364 -13.54 -0.11 8.82
CA SER A 364 -14.50 0.78 8.16
C SER A 364 -14.14 1.04 6.71
N GLY A 365 -15.19 1.23 5.93
CA GLY A 365 -15.19 1.63 4.53
C GLY A 365 -16.63 1.77 4.06
N ARG A 366 -16.81 2.28 2.84
CA ARG A 366 -18.14 2.51 2.27
C ARG A 366 -18.88 1.23 1.87
N CYS A 367 -18.13 0.20 1.47
CA CYS A 367 -18.67 -1.08 1.00
C CYS A 367 -19.39 -1.85 2.12
N VAL A 368 -20.41 -2.65 1.75
CA VAL A 368 -21.20 -3.48 2.69
C VAL A 368 -20.31 -4.35 3.57
N ILE A 369 -19.36 -5.04 2.95
CA ILE A 369 -18.27 -5.73 3.63
C ILE A 369 -16.97 -5.05 3.21
N THR A 370 -16.27 -4.46 4.16
CA THR A 370 -14.92 -3.92 3.93
C THR A 370 -13.93 -4.75 4.73
N HIS A 371 -12.96 -5.32 4.01
CA HIS A 371 -11.95 -6.20 4.57
C HIS A 371 -10.56 -5.58 4.44
N SER A 372 -9.79 -5.65 5.53
CA SER A 372 -8.36 -5.47 5.53
C SER A 372 -7.66 -6.77 5.94
N PRO A 373 -6.69 -7.29 5.17
CA PRO A 373 -5.95 -8.52 5.49
C PRO A 373 -5.19 -8.46 6.82
N THR A 374 -4.92 -7.25 7.31
CA THR A 374 -4.45 -7.03 8.68
C THR A 374 -5.65 -6.78 9.58
N GLN A 375 -5.88 -7.64 10.58
CA GLN A 375 -6.93 -7.39 11.57
C GLN A 375 -6.65 -6.08 12.30
N ALA A 376 -7.57 -5.12 12.18
CA ALA A 376 -7.75 -4.08 13.18
C ALA A 376 -8.53 -4.74 14.32
N ASN A 377 -7.85 -5.14 15.38
CA ASN A 377 -8.49 -5.49 16.65
C ASN A 377 -8.04 -4.46 17.70
N GLU A 378 -8.76 -4.34 18.82
CA GLU A 378 -8.45 -3.35 19.88
C GLU A 378 -7.02 -3.50 20.46
N GLU A 379 -6.37 -4.63 20.20
CA GLU A 379 -4.99 -4.94 20.60
C GLU A 379 -3.96 -4.74 19.47
N SER A 380 -4.39 -4.38 18.26
CA SER A 380 -3.54 -4.18 17.09
C SER A 380 -3.03 -2.74 17.07
N TRP A 381 -1.73 -2.59 16.82
CA TRP A 381 -1.11 -1.27 16.68
C TRP A 381 -1.47 -0.59 15.35
N LEU A 382 -1.97 -1.34 14.36
CA LEU A 382 -2.39 -0.79 13.07
C LEU A 382 -3.75 -0.13 13.18
N ILE A 383 -3.81 1.16 12.82
CA ILE A 383 -5.03 1.93 12.79
C ILE A 383 -5.70 1.89 11.41
N ASN A 384 -7.01 2.08 11.39
CA ASN A 384 -7.71 2.46 10.16
C ASN A 384 -8.08 3.93 10.28
N ILE A 385 -7.48 4.78 9.43
CA ILE A 385 -7.66 6.22 9.56
C ILE A 385 -9.11 6.67 9.34
N LEU A 386 -9.89 5.88 8.61
CA LEU A 386 -11.32 6.12 8.39
C LEU A 386 -12.20 5.78 9.61
N ASP A 387 -11.67 5.08 10.62
CA ASP A 387 -12.40 4.77 11.86
C ASP A 387 -12.35 5.92 12.87
N TYR A 388 -11.34 6.78 12.75
CA TYR A 388 -11.23 7.97 13.56
C TYR A 388 -12.17 8.98 12.95
N ASP A 389 -13.12 9.48 13.74
CA ASP A 389 -13.93 10.66 13.38
C ASP A 389 -12.90 11.67 12.88
N LEU A 390 -12.90 11.93 11.56
CA LEU A 390 -11.82 12.66 10.92
C LEU A 390 -11.90 14.08 11.46
N ASP A 391 -11.24 14.31 12.59
CA ASP A 391 -11.01 15.63 13.13
C ASP A 391 -10.38 16.46 12.01
N TYR A 392 -10.59 17.77 12.05
CA TYR A 392 -10.24 18.71 10.99
C TYR A 392 -8.82 18.49 10.40
N GLU A 393 -7.86 18.10 11.24
CA GLU A 393 -6.45 17.87 10.89
C GLU A 393 -6.22 16.65 9.98
N TRP A 394 -6.93 15.53 10.22
CA TRP A 394 -6.78 14.33 9.40
C TRP A 394 -7.45 14.48 8.03
N ASN A 395 -8.54 15.25 7.93
CA ASN A 395 -9.15 15.58 6.65
C ASN A 395 -8.15 16.29 5.73
N PHE A 396 -7.42 17.28 6.25
CA PHE A 396 -6.42 17.99 5.45
C PHE A 396 -5.33 17.03 4.95
N PHE A 397 -4.81 16.16 5.81
CA PHE A 397 -3.82 15.15 5.39
C PHE A 397 -4.37 14.25 4.27
N ILE A 398 -5.59 13.73 4.43
CA ILE A 398 -6.25 12.85 3.46
C ILE A 398 -6.48 13.56 2.12
N GLU A 399 -6.90 14.83 2.13
CA GLU A 399 -7.05 15.65 0.91
C GLU A 399 -5.72 15.76 0.14
N ARG A 400 -4.59 15.86 0.83
CA ARG A 400 -3.28 16.00 0.18
C ARG A 400 -2.77 14.75 -0.50
N ILE A 401 -3.14 13.59 0.00
CA ILE A 401 -2.71 12.31 -0.55
C ILE A 401 -3.73 11.71 -1.52
N GLN A 402 -4.82 12.42 -1.86
CA GLN A 402 -5.79 11.93 -2.85
C GLN A 402 -5.11 11.57 -4.18
N VAL A 403 -5.54 10.44 -4.76
CA VAL A 403 -5.15 10.08 -6.13
C VAL A 403 -5.94 10.89 -7.17
N ILE A 404 -7.11 11.43 -6.80
CA ILE A 404 -7.88 12.35 -7.63
C ILE A 404 -7.69 13.76 -7.07
N LYS A 405 -7.04 14.62 -7.85
CA LYS A 405 -6.69 15.99 -7.49
C LYS A 405 -7.75 16.97 -7.94
N GLN A 406 -8.19 17.87 -7.05
CA GLN A 406 -9.05 19.00 -7.44
C GLN A 406 -8.20 20.15 -7.96
N THR A 407 -8.72 20.93 -8.91
CA THR A 407 -7.97 22.07 -9.49
C THR A 407 -7.72 23.21 -8.51
N ASP A 408 -8.55 23.31 -7.47
CA ASP A 408 -8.56 24.43 -6.53
C ASP A 408 -8.01 24.05 -5.16
N GLU A 409 -7.14 23.01 -5.09
CA GLU A 409 -6.49 22.62 -3.83
C GLU A 409 -5.73 23.82 -3.22
N PRO A 410 -5.96 24.18 -1.94
CA PRO A 410 -5.19 25.22 -1.28
C PRO A 410 -3.69 24.89 -1.37
N PRO A 411 -2.76 25.84 -1.39
CA PRO A 411 -1.33 25.51 -1.43
C PRO A 411 -0.88 24.80 -0.15
N LEU A 412 0.08 23.87 -0.30
CA LEU A 412 0.87 23.41 0.84
C LEU A 412 1.80 24.57 1.21
N ASN A 413 1.56 25.24 2.33
CA ASN A 413 2.32 26.44 2.74
C ASN A 413 3.71 26.11 3.30
N PHE A 414 4.40 25.15 2.67
CA PHE A 414 5.79 24.82 2.89
C PHE A 414 6.64 25.15 1.66
N ILE A 415 7.79 25.78 1.89
CA ILE A 415 8.89 25.85 0.93
C ILE A 415 9.77 24.63 1.16
N LEU A 416 9.84 23.74 0.18
CA LEU A 416 10.65 22.53 0.23
C LEU A 416 12.12 22.87 -0.06
N ASP A 417 12.90 23.09 0.98
CA ASP A 417 14.29 23.58 0.93
C ASP A 417 15.34 22.57 1.39
N ILE A 418 14.96 21.29 1.55
CA ILE A 418 15.80 20.18 2.04
C ILE A 418 16.05 19.08 1.03
#